data_AF-A0A958KSC6-F1
#
_entry.id   AF-A0A958KSC6-F1
#
_cell.length_a   1.000
_cell.length_b   1.000
_cell.length_c   1.000
_cell.angle_alpha   90.00
_cell.angle_beta   90.00
_cell.angle_gamma   90.00
#
_symmetry.space_group_name_H-M   'P 1'
#
loop_
_entity.id
_entity.type
_entity.pdbx_description
1 polymer ?
#
loop_
_entity_poly.entity_id
_entity_poly.type
_entity_poly.pdbx_seq_one_letter_code
_entity_poly.pdbx_strand_id
1 'polypeptide(L)'
;FSQVYRTYTLDQADADSRDGALGFNAGVGFEVPFSRNSAYIGAEAKYTYINFNDENTFLKDENGDSTGYSLEGDLYQILAVLGVNF
;
A
#
# COMPACT_ATOMS: atom_id res chain seq x y z
N PHE A 1 0.09 -0.21 13.63
CA PHE A 1 0.27 1.05 12.89
C PHE A 1 1.54 0.93 12.07
N SER A 2 1.47 1.18 10.76
CA SER A 2 2.64 1.29 9.87
C SER A 2 2.83 2.76 9.52
N GLN A 3 4.07 3.22 9.39
CA GLN A 3 4.34 4.52 8.77
C GLN A 3 4.59 4.29 7.28
N VAL A 4 3.86 4.99 6.43
CA VAL A 4 3.95 4.86 4.97
C VAL A 4 4.37 6.21 4.39
N TYR A 5 5.29 6.18 3.43
CA TYR A 5 5.72 7.37 2.71
C TYR A 5 5.31 7.25 1.24
N ARG A 6 4.72 8.31 0.69
CA ARG A 6 4.40 8.43 -0.73
C ARG A 6 5.24 9.55 -1.32
N THR A 7 5.80 9.31 -2.49
CA THR A 7 6.46 10.34 -3.31
C THR A 7 5.71 10.45 -4.62
N TYR A 8 5.41 11.68 -5.05
CA TYR A 8 4.86 11.95 -6.37
C TYR A 8 5.62 13.10 -7.03
N THR A 9 5.69 13.07 -8.36
CA THR A 9 6.33 14.06 -9.21
C THR A 9 5.27 14.60 -10.18
N LEU A 10 5.26 15.91 -10.41
CA LEU A 10 4.43 16.54 -11.43
C LEU A 10 5.35 16.88 -12.61
N ASP A 11 4.95 16.52 -13.84
CA ASP A 11 5.79 16.61 -15.06
C ASP A 11 6.23 18.05 -15.44
N GLN A 12 5.78 19.07 -14.69
CA GLN A 12 6.19 20.47 -14.82
C GLN A 12 6.60 21.13 -13.49
N ALA A 13 6.63 20.38 -12.38
CA ALA A 13 7.10 20.91 -11.11
C ALA A 13 8.54 20.45 -10.82
N ASP A 14 9.44 21.39 -10.57
CA ASP A 14 10.86 21.12 -10.24
C ASP A 14 11.06 20.53 -8.81
N ALA A 15 9.98 20.04 -8.17
CA ALA A 15 9.99 19.57 -6.79
C ALA A 15 9.24 18.24 -6.61
N ASP A 16 9.94 17.26 -6.04
CA ASP A 16 9.33 16.03 -5.52
C ASP A 16 8.73 16.30 -4.14
N SER A 17 7.45 15.96 -3.97
CA SER A 17 6.78 16.03 -2.68
C SER A 17 6.78 14.65 -2.03
N ARG A 18 7.29 14.57 -0.79
CA ARG A 18 7.24 13.37 0.04
C ARG A 18 6.32 13.61 1.23
N ASP A 19 5.24 12.86 1.32
CA ASP A 19 4.33 12.90 2.47
C ASP A 19 4.40 11.59 3.27
N GLY A 20 4.24 11.71 4.59
CA GLY A 20 4.28 10.60 5.54
C GLY A 20 2.94 10.46 6.25
N ALA A 21 2.33 9.29 6.13
CA ALA A 21 1.04 8.98 6.71
C ALA A 21 1.10 7.78 7.66
N LEU A 22 0.16 7.72 8.59
CA LEU A 22 -0.07 6.55 9.41
C LEU A 22 -1.04 5.61 8.70
N GLY A 23 -0.67 4.33 8.68
CA GLY A 23 -1.46 3.25 8.12
C GLY A 23 -1.94 2.27 9.19
N PHE A 24 -3.12 1.71 8.94
CA PHE A 24 -3.69 0.59 9.66
C PHE A 24 -3.76 -0.63 8.72
N ASN A 25 -3.30 -1.78 9.21
CA ASN A 25 -3.26 -3.01 8.44
C ASN A 25 -4.27 -4.01 9.01
N ALA A 26 -5.10 -4.58 8.14
CA ALA A 26 -5.97 -5.70 8.45
C ALA A 26 -5.78 -6.78 7.39
N GLY A 27 -5.66 -8.03 7.80
CA GLY A 27 -5.46 -9.14 6.87
C GLY A 27 -6.00 -10.44 7.41
N VAL A 28 -6.25 -11.37 6.49
CA VAL A 28 -6.64 -12.75 6.79
C VAL A 28 -5.80 -13.67 5.94
N GLY A 29 -5.41 -14.80 6.54
CA GLY A 29 -4.64 -15.82 5.85
C GLY A 29 -5.12 -17.21 6.23
N PHE A 30 -4.86 -18.15 5.34
CA PHE A 30 -5.05 -19.58 5.61
C PHE A 30 -3.79 -20.34 5.23
N GLU A 31 -3.58 -21.46 5.92
CA GLU A 31 -2.46 -22.34 5.68
C GLU A 31 -2.95 -23.79 5.67
N VAL A 32 -2.47 -24.57 4.69
CA VAL A 32 -2.82 -25.96 4.49
C VAL A 32 -1.54 -26.79 4.45
N PRO A 33 -1.36 -27.77 5.36
CA PRO A 33 -0.26 -28.72 5.26
C PRO A 33 -0.47 -29.64 4.07
N PHE A 34 0.59 -29.88 3.30
CA PHE A 34 0.61 -30.90 2.25
C PHE A 34 1.93 -31.69 2.34
N SER A 35 1.92 -32.99 2.02
CA SER A 35 3.05 -33.92 2.30
C SER A 35 3.25 -34.27 3.79
N ARG A 36 2.32 -35.01 4.42
CA ARG A 36 2.49 -35.57 5.79
C ARG A 36 3.05 -34.56 6.82
N ASN A 37 2.59 -33.31 6.75
CA ASN A 37 3.05 -32.20 7.59
C ASN A 37 4.54 -31.80 7.42
N SER A 38 5.21 -32.23 6.34
CA SER A 38 6.56 -31.79 5.98
C SER A 38 6.58 -30.53 5.11
N ALA A 39 5.45 -30.13 4.53
CA ALA A 39 5.33 -28.88 3.78
C ALA A 39 3.97 -28.21 4.01
N TYR A 40 3.92 -26.91 3.73
CA TYR A 40 2.76 -26.05 3.94
C TYR A 40 2.59 -25.10 2.76
N ILE A 41 1.36 -24.92 2.31
CA ILE A 41 0.99 -23.88 1.37
C ILE A 41 0.03 -22.93 2.08
N GLY A 42 0.33 -21.65 2.00
CA GLY A 42 -0.52 -20.62 2.58
C GLY A 42 -0.80 -19.51 1.59
N ALA A 43 -1.87 -18.79 1.85
CA ALA A 43 -2.17 -17.53 1.19
C ALA A 43 -2.65 -16.51 2.22
N GLU A 44 -2.26 -15.27 2.02
CA GLU A 44 -2.65 -14.12 2.84
C GLU A 44 -3.19 -13.02 1.92
N ALA A 45 -4.33 -12.43 2.30
CA ALA A 45 -4.83 -11.19 1.75
C ALA A 45 -4.79 -10.12 2.83
N LYS A 46 -4.27 -8.95 2.50
CA LYS A 46 -4.09 -7.83 3.43
C LYS A 46 -4.55 -6.54 2.78
N TYR A 47 -5.33 -5.78 3.53
CA TYR A 47 -5.72 -4.41 3.24
C TYR A 47 -4.99 -3.47 4.18
N THR A 48 -4.46 -2.39 3.62
CA THR A 48 -3.73 -1.35 4.33
C THR A 48 -4.43 -0.03 4.06
N TYR A 49 -5.17 0.45 5.05
CA TYR A 49 -5.76 1.78 5.03
C TYR A 49 -4.69 2.80 5.40
N ILE A 50 -4.52 3.87 4.62
CA ILE A 50 -3.51 4.91 4.90
C ILE A 50 -4.15 6.27 4.88
N ASN A 51 -4.04 6.98 6.01
CA ASN A 51 -4.61 8.32 6.15
C ASN A 51 -3.60 9.39 5.72
N PHE A 52 -3.61 9.77 4.44
CA PHE A 52 -2.86 10.93 3.96
C PHE A 52 -3.66 12.22 4.21
N ASN A 53 -2.97 13.30 4.59
CA ASN A 53 -3.63 14.59 4.90
C ASN A 53 -4.24 15.25 3.65
N ASP A 54 -3.73 14.92 2.47
CA ASP A 54 -4.15 15.43 1.17
C ASP A 54 -5.10 14.46 0.43
N GLU A 55 -5.57 13.39 1.08
CA GLU A 55 -6.50 12.42 0.50
C GLU A 55 -7.80 13.13 0.06
N ASN A 56 -8.22 12.87 -1.18
CA ASN A 56 -9.38 13.50 -1.83
C ASN A 56 -9.26 15.02 -2.11
N THR A 57 -8.04 15.57 -2.04
CA THR A 57 -7.76 16.91 -2.57
C THR A 57 -7.17 16.81 -3.97
N PHE A 58 -7.56 17.74 -4.86
CA PHE A 58 -6.97 17.81 -6.19
C PHE A 58 -5.56 18.36 -6.10
N LEU A 59 -4.64 17.67 -6.78
CA LEU A 59 -3.29 18.20 -6.97
C LEU A 59 -3.38 19.52 -7.73
N LYS A 60 -2.63 20.50 -7.24
CA LYS A 60 -2.47 21.80 -7.90
C LYS A 60 -1.14 21.82 -8.64
N ASP A 61 -1.17 22.35 -9.86
CA ASP A 61 0.02 22.62 -10.65
C ASP A 61 0.80 23.84 -10.10
N GLU A 62 1.98 24.13 -10.63
CA GLU A 62 2.81 25.28 -10.25
C GLU A 62 2.08 26.63 -10.38
N ASN A 63 1.12 26.72 -11.31
CA ASN A 63 0.28 27.90 -11.52
C ASN A 63 -0.92 27.98 -10.55
N GLY A 64 -1.09 26.99 -9.67
CA GLY A 64 -2.21 26.89 -8.73
C GLY A 64 -3.49 26.31 -9.34
N ASP A 65 -3.46 25.93 -10.61
CA ASP A 65 -4.58 25.30 -11.31
C ASP A 65 -4.78 23.85 -10.87
N SER A 66 -6.05 23.44 -10.77
CA SER A 66 -6.39 22.06 -10.42
C SER A 66 -6.07 21.13 -11.57
N THR A 67 -5.24 20.12 -11.32
CA THR A 67 -4.89 19.09 -12.30
C THR A 67 -6.05 18.11 -12.57
N GLY A 68 -7.09 18.13 -11.73
CA GLY A 68 -8.22 17.19 -11.80
C GLY A 68 -7.88 15.78 -11.31
N TYR A 69 -6.64 15.53 -10.88
CA TYR A 69 -6.20 14.27 -10.30
C TYR A 69 -6.16 14.38 -8.77
N SER A 70 -6.82 13.44 -8.09
CA SER A 70 -6.72 13.24 -6.64
C SER A 70 -5.83 12.04 -6.36
N LEU A 71 -5.04 12.12 -5.29
CA LEU A 71 -4.24 10.99 -4.84
C LEU A 71 -5.05 10.13 -3.86
N GLU A 72 -5.07 8.81 -4.11
CA GLU A 72 -5.60 7.80 -3.20
C GLU A 72 -4.45 7.16 -2.40
N GLY A 73 -4.74 6.70 -1.19
CA GLY A 73 -3.74 6.20 -0.24
C GLY A 73 -3.75 4.69 -0.01
N ASP A 74 -4.83 3.99 -0.33
CA ASP A 74 -5.05 2.62 0.13
C ASP A 74 -4.25 1.57 -0.65
N LEU A 75 -3.78 0.52 0.05
CA LEU A 75 -3.08 -0.62 -0.55
C LEU A 75 -3.78 -1.95 -0.30
N TYR A 76 -3.82 -2.77 -1.34
CA TYR A 76 -4.20 -4.18 -1.28
C TYR A 76 -2.98 -5.05 -1.59
N GLN A 77 -2.74 -6.07 -0.76
CA GLN A 77 -1.65 -7.03 -0.93
C GLN A 77 -2.19 -8.45 -0.89
N ILE A 78 -1.70 -9.29 -1.81
CA ILE A 78 -1.91 -10.74 -1.82
C ILE A 78 -0.53 -11.40 -1.75
N LEU A 79 -0.37 -12.38 -0.86
CA LEU A 79 0.87 -13.13 -0.66
C LEU A 79 0.57 -14.62 -0.72
N ALA A 80 1.35 -15.37 -1.50
CA ALA A 80 1.37 -16.83 -1.45
C ALA A 80 2.65 -17.27 -0.75
N VAL A 81 2.54 -18.26 0.14
CA VAL A 81 3.64 -18.77 0.96
C VAL A 81 3.82 -20.27 0.72
N LEU A 82 5.06 -20.69 0.51
CA LEU A 82 5.46 -22.10 0.45
C LEU A 82 6.47 -22.36 1.57
N GLY A 83 6.10 -23.22 2.52
CA GLY A 83 6.93 -23.62 3.65
C GLY A 83 7.34 -25.08 3.55
N VAL A 84 8.57 -25.39 3.93
CA VAL A 84 9.09 -26.76 4.02
C VAL A 84 9.73 -26.93 5.40
N ASN A 85 9.35 -27.97 6.14
CA ASN A 85 9.98 -28.36 7.39
C ASN A 85 11.07 -29.41 7.09
N PHE A 86 12.29 -29.17 7.58
CA PHE A 86 13.46 -30.05 7.46
C PHE A 86 13.81 -30.70 8.80
#